data_AF-A0A519GSY6-F1
#
_entry.id   AF-A0A519GSY6-F1
#
_cell.length_a   1.000
_cell.length_b   1.000
_cell.length_c   1.000
_cell.angle_alpha   90.00
_cell.angle_beta   90.00
_cell.angle_gamma   90.00
#
_symmetry.space_group_name_H-M   'P 1'
#
loop_
_entity.id
_entity.type
_entity.pdbx_description
1 polymer ?
#
loop_
_entity_poly.entity_id
_entity_poly.type
_entity_poly.pdbx_seq_one_letter_code
_entity_poly.pdbx_strand_id
1 'polypeptide(L)' 'AGDPVVVVEAMKMEHVLRSAVAGTVRIAVGVGDQVARGGVVAVVEQAAGDDSDEEDDR' A
#
# COMPACT_ATOMS: atom_id res chain seq x y z
N ALA A 1 -1.29 6.06 -6.44
CA ALA A 1 -2.20 5.61 -5.35
C ALA A 1 -3.23 4.69 -5.98
N GLY A 2 -3.65 3.63 -5.27
CA GLY A 2 -4.52 2.57 -5.83
C GLY A 2 -3.77 1.49 -6.62
N ASP A 3 -2.46 1.66 -6.81
CA ASP A 3 -1.59 0.71 -7.50
C ASP A 3 -1.49 -0.60 -6.71
N PRO A 4 -1.50 -1.77 -7.38
CA PRO A 4 -1.30 -3.06 -6.71
C PRO A 4 0.13 -3.16 -6.17
N VAL A 5 0.27 -3.58 -4.91
CA VAL A 5 1.55 -3.63 -4.20
C VAL A 5 1.99 -5.07 -3.92
N VAL A 6 1.10 -5.88 -3.34
CA VAL A 6 1.35 -7.29 -3.01
C VAL A 6 0.09 -8.10 -3.30
N VAL A 7 0.27 -9.35 -3.72
CA VAL A 7 -0.80 -10.34 -3.79
C VAL A 7 -0.58 -11.37 -2.69
N VAL A 8 -1.61 -11.66 -1.91
CA VAL A 8 -1.60 -12.73 -0.90
C VAL A 8 -2.61 -13.81 -1.28
N GLU A 9 -2.22 -15.07 -1.15
CA GLU A 9 -3.15 -16.19 -1.32
C GLU A 9 -3.79 -16.55 0.02
N ALA A 10 -5.12 -16.63 0.06
CA ALA A 10 -5.86 -17.15 1.20
C ALA A 10 -7.07 -17.94 0.71
N MET A 11 -7.30 -19.13 1.28
CA MET A 11 -8.45 -19.98 0.95
C MET A 11 -8.61 -20.23 -0.57
N LYS A 12 -7.49 -20.50 -1.27
CA LYS A 12 -7.44 -20.70 -2.73
C LYS A 12 -7.75 -19.46 -3.58
N MET A 13 -7.82 -18.29 -2.96
CA MET A 13 -8.11 -17.03 -3.63
C MET A 13 -6.95 -16.07 -3.48
N GLU A 14 -6.69 -15.31 -4.53
CA GLU A 14 -5.73 -14.21 -4.51
C GLU A 14 -6.41 -12.94 -4.01
N HIS A 15 -5.74 -12.24 -3.10
CA HIS A 15 -6.16 -10.95 -2.60
C HIS A 15 -5.10 -9.91 -2.96
N VAL A 16 -5.49 -8.93 -3.78
CA VAL A 16 -4.60 -7.84 -4.21
C VAL A 16 -4.67 -6.72 -3.18
N LEU A 17 -3.55 -6.48 -2.50
CA LEU A 17 -3.38 -5.33 -1.62
C LEU A 17 -2.88 -4.14 -2.44
N ARG A 18 -3.60 -3.02 -2.35
CA ARG A 18 -3.33 -1.80 -3.11
C ARG A 18 -2.82 -0.70 -2.19
N SER A 19 -1.97 0.18 -2.74
CA SER A 19 -1.48 1.33 -1.97
C SER A 19 -2.62 2.31 -1.70
N ALA A 20 -2.77 2.74 -0.45
CA ALA A 20 -3.73 3.77 -0.07
C ALA A 20 -3.27 5.18 -0.51
N VAL A 21 -1.96 5.43 -0.57
CA VAL A 21 -1.37 6.73 -0.90
C VAL A 21 -0.38 6.62 -2.06
N ALA A 22 -0.02 7.75 -2.66
CA ALA A 22 1.13 7.82 -3.56
C ALA A 22 2.42 7.88 -2.73
N GLY A 23 3.46 7.19 -3.16
CA GLY A 23 4.67 7.08 -2.36
C GLY A 23 5.64 6.00 -2.80
N THR A 24 6.69 5.83 -2.00
CA THR A 24 7.70 4.78 -2.20
C THR A 24 7.32 3.54 -1.41
N VAL A 25 7.26 2.39 -2.09
CA VAL A 25 6.89 1.10 -1.48
C VAL A 25 8.14 0.33 -1.06
N ARG A 26 8.16 -0.18 0.17
CA ARG A 26 9.14 -1.16 0.65
C ARG A 26 8.43 -2.44 1.05
N ILE A 27 8.81 -3.56 0.43
CA ILE A 27 8.23 -4.88 0.70
C ILE A 27 8.90 -5.50 1.93
N ALA A 28 8.10 -6.02 2.86
CA ALA A 28 8.57 -6.59 4.13
C ALA A 28 8.58 -8.13 4.17
N VAL A 29 8.11 -8.78 3.09
CA VAL A 29 7.97 -10.23 2.99
C VAL A 29 8.58 -10.76 1.69
N GLY A 30 9.01 -12.02 1.71
CA GLY A 30 9.40 -12.77 0.52
C GLY A 30 8.21 -13.44 -0.18
N VAL A 31 8.44 -13.90 -1.41
CA VAL A 31 7.46 -14.72 -2.15
C VAL A 31 7.31 -16.07 -1.46
N GLY A 32 6.06 -16.47 -1.18
CA GLY A 32 5.74 -17.74 -0.53
C GLY A 32 5.74 -17.69 1.00
N ASP A 33 6.16 -16.57 1.61
CA ASP A 33 6.12 -16.39 3.05
C ASP A 33 4.68 -16.49 3.57
N GLN A 34 4.52 -17.17 4.70
CA GLN A 34 3.24 -17.26 5.40
C GLN A 34 3.00 -15.95 6.16
N VAL A 35 1.83 -15.35 5.93
CA VAL A 35 1.41 -14.10 6.57
C VAL A 35 0.11 -14.30 7.34
N ALA A 36 -0.02 -13.61 8.48
CA ALA A 36 -1.22 -13.64 9.30
C ALA A 36 -2.04 -12.35 9.11
N ARG A 37 -3.32 -12.40 9.49
CA ARG A 37 -4.17 -11.20 9.53
C ARG A 37 -3.50 -10.13 10.41
N GLY A 38 -3.39 -8.91 9.89
CA GLY A 38 -2.75 -7.78 10.56
C GLY A 38 -1.22 -7.78 10.49
N GLY A 39 -0.60 -8.77 9.85
CA GLY A 39 0.83 -8.77 9.57
C GLY A 39 1.21 -7.70 8.53
N VAL A 40 2.38 -7.08 8.72
CA VAL A 40 2.90 -6.08 7.80
C VAL A 40 3.56 -6.78 6.61
N VAL A 41 3.06 -6.51 5.39
CA VAL A 41 3.63 -7.07 4.14
C VAL A 41 4.38 -6.03 3.31
N ALA A 42 4.05 -4.76 3.48
CA ALA A 42 4.73 -3.64 2.85
C ALA A 42 4.52 -2.36 3.66
N VAL A 43 5.45 -1.42 3.54
CA VAL A 43 5.34 -0.06 4.07
C VAL A 43 5.37 0.90 2.89
N VAL A 44 4.48 1.90 2.89
CA VAL A 44 4.46 2.96 1.88
C VAL A 44 4.84 4.27 2.55
N GLU A 45 5.97 4.84 2.14
CA GLU A 45 6.32 6.21 2.51
C GLU A 45 5.62 7.17 1.58
N GLN A 46 4.71 7.98 2.13
CA GLN A 46 3.97 8.95 1.36
C GLN A 46 4.92 9.92 0.65
N ALA A 47 4.70 10.16 -0.64
CA ALA A 47 5.38 11.25 -1.33
C ALA A 47 4.96 12.56 -0.67
N ALA A 48 5.89 13.48 -0.39
CA ALA A 48 5.55 14.79 0.14
C ALA A 48 4.47 15.42 -0.75
N GLY A 49 3.29 15.65 -0.16
CA GLY A 49 2.19 16.29 -0.85
C GLY A 49 2.58 17.74 -1.09
N ASP A 50 2.43 18.19 -2.34
CA ASP A 50 2.26 19.61 -2.61
C ASP A 50 0.81 19.92 -2.20
N ASP A 51 0.56 19.97 -0.89
CA ASP A 51 -0.71 20.47 -0.33
C ASP A 51 -0.69 21.99 -0.51
N SER A 52 -0.78 22.45 -1.76
CA SER A 52 -1.43 23.72 -2.05
C SER A 52 -2.92 23.47 -1.84
N ASP A 53 -3.33 23.46 -0.58
CA ASP A 53 -4.68 23.86 -0.22
C ASP A 53 -4.85 25.27 -0.79
N GLU A 54 -5.43 25.35 -1.98
CA GLU A 54 -5.92 26.60 -2.52
C GLU A 54 -7.02 27.03 -1.54
N GLU A 55 -6.63 27.87 -0.57
CA GLU A 55 -7.55 28.76 0.12
C GLU A 55 -8.27 29.54 -0.99
N ASP A 56 -9.40 28.99 -1.46
CA ASP A 56 -10.35 29.69 -2.31
C ASP A 56 -10.97 30.81 -1.45
N ASP A 57 -10.23 31.91 -1.46
CA ASP A 57 -10.50 33.23 -0.91
C ASP A 57 -11.77 33.80 -1.55
N ARG A 58 -12.96 33.49 -0.99
CA ARG A 58 -14.07 34.42 -0.64
C ARG A 58 -15.42 33.74 -0.38
#